data_AF-A0A349Z438-F1
#
_entry.id   AF-A0A349Z438-F1
#
_cell.length_a   1.000
_cell.length_b   1.000
_cell.length_c   1.000
_cell.angle_alpha   90.00
_cell.angle_beta   90.00
_cell.angle_gamma   90.00
#
_symmetry.space_group_name_H-M   'P 1'
#
loop_
_entity.id
_entity.type
_entity.pdbx_description
1 polymer ?
#
loop_
_entity_poly.entity_id
_entity_poly.type
_entity_poly.pdbx_seq_one_letter_code
_entity_poly.pdbx_strand_id
1 'polypeptide(L)'
;MIRLLLLCTCLIAQCAGAATTLHRLISDHAVLQRNKPVPLTGTTDSKAPVQILFDGELLGETSATNGKWRFELPAQPAGGPHQLIIKSNDTLTVNDLYFGDVWLTSGQSNMELTMARVEEAYPLDVAEADFPLIREFTVPDTYRFDGQNSDYSGGQWRSATQQNIRHLSAVAYYFARQIHLDQNVPIGIVNASLGGSPIEAWMHKDILSPYPDKIAAGERFADPAVDKQTRKDDKARSDSWYAKLHQSDEGLQSEVKWYDPELDDSACKLSQCRVTCRPTAKNLLAFGGSEKQFTWTKFPRSLSHSD
;
A
#
# COMPACT_ATOMS: atom_id res chain seq x y z
N MET A 1 24.76 -61.55 -27.61
CA MET A 1 23.99 -60.54 -28.36
C MET A 1 23.26 -59.65 -27.36
N ILE A 2 23.87 -58.55 -26.91
CA ILE A 2 23.19 -57.55 -26.06
C ILE A 2 23.43 -56.19 -26.72
N ARG A 3 22.35 -55.62 -27.23
CA ARG A 3 22.29 -54.32 -27.92
C ARG A 3 22.43 -53.21 -26.89
N LEU A 4 23.44 -52.36 -27.05
CA LEU A 4 23.60 -51.11 -26.33
C LEU A 4 22.83 -50.02 -27.11
N LEU A 5 21.68 -49.60 -26.61
CA LEU A 5 20.98 -48.41 -27.09
C LEU A 5 21.25 -47.28 -26.07
N LEU A 6 22.17 -46.38 -26.40
CA LEU A 6 22.32 -45.10 -25.69
C LEU A 6 21.31 -44.11 -26.26
N LEU A 7 20.25 -43.84 -25.51
CA LEU A 7 19.34 -42.72 -25.76
C LEU A 7 20.07 -41.43 -25.36
N CYS A 8 20.45 -40.61 -26.35
CA CYS A 8 21.00 -39.28 -26.13
C CYS A 8 19.83 -38.30 -25.96
N THR A 9 19.33 -38.16 -24.72
CA THR A 9 18.33 -37.13 -24.37
C THR A 9 19.04 -35.77 -24.34
N CYS A 10 18.92 -35.03 -25.44
CA CYS A 10 19.36 -33.64 -25.53
C CYS A 10 18.43 -32.79 -24.64
N LEU A 11 18.90 -32.41 -23.44
CA LEU A 11 18.23 -31.37 -22.64
C LEU A 11 18.38 -30.04 -23.37
N ILE A 12 17.33 -29.63 -24.07
CA ILE A 12 17.18 -28.25 -24.51
C ILE A 12 16.89 -27.45 -23.23
N ALA A 13 17.94 -26.85 -22.65
CA ALA A 13 17.78 -25.84 -21.62
C ALA A 13 17.11 -24.64 -22.26
N GLN A 14 15.79 -24.51 -22.09
CA GLN A 14 15.09 -23.25 -22.34
C GLN A 14 15.64 -22.25 -21.33
N CYS A 15 16.53 -21.37 -21.78
CA CYS A 15 16.81 -20.13 -21.07
C CYS A 15 15.52 -19.31 -21.10
N ALA A 16 14.68 -19.47 -20.08
CA ALA A 16 13.63 -18.51 -19.81
C ALA A 16 14.31 -17.18 -19.43
N GLY A 17 14.16 -16.17 -20.29
CA GLY A 17 14.62 -14.82 -19.98
C GLY A 17 13.86 -14.26 -18.78
N ALA A 18 14.52 -13.42 -17.99
CA ALA A 18 13.90 -12.67 -16.92
C ALA A 18 12.82 -11.74 -17.49
N ALA A 19 11.63 -11.76 -16.88
CA ALA A 19 10.54 -10.87 -17.24
C ALA A 19 10.95 -9.40 -17.03
N THR A 20 10.53 -8.52 -17.94
CA THR A 20 10.73 -7.08 -17.75
C THR A 20 9.79 -6.59 -16.66
N THR A 21 10.36 -5.99 -15.63
CA THR A 21 9.62 -5.39 -14.53
C THR A 21 9.83 -3.89 -14.50
N LEU A 22 8.92 -3.21 -13.82
CA LEU A 22 8.98 -1.79 -13.49
C LEU A 22 8.59 -1.68 -12.01
N HIS A 23 9.23 -0.76 -11.28
CA HIS A 23 8.97 -0.53 -9.86
C HIS A 23 7.48 -0.34 -9.59
N ARG A 24 6.92 -1.05 -8.61
CA ARG A 24 5.47 -1.23 -8.43
C ARG A 24 4.66 0.08 -8.31
N LEU A 25 5.24 1.13 -7.74
CA LEU A 25 4.59 2.46 -7.66
C LEU A 25 4.30 3.07 -9.02
N ILE A 26 5.01 2.67 -10.07
CA ILE A 26 4.78 3.10 -11.44
C ILE A 26 4.00 1.97 -12.13
N SER A 27 2.69 2.00 -11.96
CA SER A 27 1.75 1.00 -12.47
C SER A 27 0.48 1.68 -12.96
N ASP A 28 -0.47 0.91 -13.48
CA ASP A 28 -1.73 1.44 -13.97
C ASP A 28 -2.41 2.32 -12.91
N HIS A 29 -3.02 3.40 -13.40
CA HIS A 29 -3.69 4.41 -12.58
C HIS A 29 -2.75 5.26 -11.69
N ALA A 30 -1.43 5.13 -11.80
CA ALA A 30 -0.52 5.89 -10.94
C ALA A 30 -0.64 7.42 -11.12
N VAL A 31 -0.33 8.15 -10.05
CA VAL A 31 -0.05 9.59 -10.09
C VAL A 31 1.42 9.78 -9.75
N LEU A 32 2.19 10.33 -10.69
CA LEU A 32 3.61 10.65 -10.52
C LEU A 32 3.81 12.13 -10.24
N GLN A 33 4.94 12.50 -9.64
CA GLN A 33 5.22 13.88 -9.27
C GLN A 33 5.42 14.75 -10.52
N ARG A 34 4.56 15.76 -10.70
CA ARG A 34 4.69 16.77 -11.76
C ARG A 34 5.93 17.65 -11.58
N ASN A 35 6.39 18.25 -12.68
CA ASN A 35 7.47 19.23 -12.76
C ASN A 35 8.82 18.73 -12.22
N LYS A 36 8.99 17.41 -12.13
CA LYS A 36 10.23 16.76 -11.72
C LYS A 36 10.51 15.55 -12.60
N PRO A 37 11.78 15.30 -12.93
CA PRO A 37 12.14 14.02 -13.53
C PRO A 37 11.75 12.87 -12.60
N VAL A 38 11.22 11.78 -13.18
CA VAL A 38 10.78 10.59 -12.44
C VAL A 38 11.72 9.43 -12.76
N PRO A 39 12.38 8.83 -11.76
CA PRO A 39 13.20 7.66 -12.00
C PRO A 39 12.32 6.45 -12.33
N LEU A 40 12.49 5.90 -13.53
CA LEU A 40 11.96 4.60 -13.92
C LEU A 40 13.03 3.56 -13.60
N THR A 41 12.70 2.57 -12.80
CA THR A 41 13.61 1.49 -12.41
C THR A 41 12.91 0.15 -12.53
N GLY A 42 13.67 -0.87 -12.91
CA GLY A 42 13.11 -2.20 -13.07
C GLY A 42 14.18 -3.25 -13.32
N THR A 43 13.74 -4.46 -13.68
CA THR A 43 14.61 -5.57 -14.06
C THR A 43 14.28 -6.09 -15.45
N THR A 44 15.25 -6.72 -16.10
CA THR A 44 15.09 -7.53 -17.32
C THR A 44 16.34 -8.42 -17.44
N ASP A 45 16.52 -9.14 -18.56
CA ASP A 45 17.75 -9.88 -18.80
C ASP A 45 18.99 -8.98 -18.78
N SER A 46 20.09 -9.52 -18.25
CA SER A 46 21.34 -8.78 -18.17
C SER A 46 21.82 -8.36 -19.56
N LYS A 47 22.20 -7.09 -19.71
CA LYS A 47 22.61 -6.44 -20.97
C LYS A 47 21.51 -6.31 -22.03
N ALA A 48 20.26 -6.67 -21.73
CA ALA A 48 19.16 -6.45 -22.67
C ALA A 48 18.92 -4.93 -22.86
N PRO A 49 18.64 -4.49 -24.10
CA PRO A 49 18.21 -3.13 -24.35
C PRO A 49 16.80 -2.91 -23.79
N VAL A 50 16.52 -1.69 -23.35
CA VAL A 50 15.23 -1.27 -22.84
C VAL A 50 14.86 0.05 -23.51
N GLN A 51 13.77 0.06 -24.28
CA GLN A 51 13.22 1.25 -24.93
C GLN A 51 12.04 1.78 -24.13
N ILE A 52 11.99 3.10 -23.95
CA ILE A 52 10.97 3.79 -23.19
C ILE A 52 10.17 4.63 -24.18
N LEU A 53 8.89 4.32 -24.33
CA LEU A 53 7.96 5.11 -25.12
C LEU A 53 6.97 5.81 -24.19
N PHE A 54 6.70 7.07 -24.45
CA PHE A 54 5.74 7.89 -23.72
C PHE A 54 4.75 8.49 -24.71
N ASP A 55 3.46 8.23 -24.52
CA ASP A 55 2.37 8.59 -25.44
C ASP A 55 2.62 8.18 -26.89
N GLY A 56 3.23 7.00 -27.08
CA GLY A 56 3.53 6.42 -28.39
C GLY A 56 4.84 6.91 -29.02
N GLU A 57 5.47 7.94 -28.46
CA GLU A 57 6.75 8.46 -28.95
C GLU A 57 7.93 7.78 -28.25
N LEU A 58 8.97 7.41 -29.01
CA LEU A 58 10.21 6.90 -28.44
C LEU A 58 10.96 8.05 -27.76
N LEU A 59 11.03 7.97 -26.43
CA LEU A 59 11.66 8.98 -25.60
C LEU A 59 13.14 8.70 -25.37
N GLY A 60 13.52 7.42 -25.31
CA GLY A 60 14.91 7.03 -25.19
C GLY A 60 15.12 5.55 -24.93
N GLU A 61 16.39 5.17 -24.79
CA GLU A 61 16.84 3.80 -24.62
C GLU A 61 17.86 3.71 -23.48
N THR A 62 17.88 2.58 -22.79
CA THR A 62 18.88 2.22 -21.78
C THR A 62 19.20 0.73 -21.91
N SER A 63 20.07 0.20 -21.06
CA SER A 63 20.32 -1.24 -20.98
C SER A 63 20.46 -1.71 -19.55
N ALA A 64 20.12 -2.97 -19.31
CA ALA A 64 20.23 -3.55 -17.98
C ALA A 64 21.68 -3.88 -17.61
N THR A 65 22.11 -3.46 -16.43
CA THR A 65 23.37 -3.89 -15.80
C THR A 65 23.05 -4.80 -14.62
N ASN A 66 23.58 -6.02 -14.63
CA ASN A 66 23.26 -7.05 -13.63
C ASN A 66 21.74 -7.28 -13.48
N GLY A 67 21.04 -7.29 -14.61
CA GLY A 67 19.60 -7.48 -14.69
C GLY A 67 18.76 -6.30 -14.18
N LYS A 68 19.37 -5.17 -13.80
CA LYS A 68 18.67 -3.95 -13.38
C LYS A 68 18.84 -2.85 -14.40
N TRP A 69 17.79 -2.11 -14.69
CA TRP A 69 17.83 -0.96 -15.59
C TRP A 69 17.26 0.27 -14.91
N ARG A 70 17.69 1.44 -15.38
CA ARG A 70 17.18 2.75 -14.95
C ARG A 70 17.07 3.67 -16.16
N PHE A 71 16.01 4.46 -16.19
CA PHE A 71 15.79 5.55 -17.12
C PHE A 71 15.21 6.74 -16.35
N GLU A 72 15.57 7.96 -16.73
CA GLU A 72 15.01 9.15 -16.11
C GLU A 72 13.94 9.74 -17.03
N LEU A 73 12.66 9.58 -16.65
CA LEU A 73 11.55 10.18 -17.38
C LEU A 73 11.61 11.70 -17.18
N PRO A 74 11.71 12.52 -18.24
CA PRO A 74 11.74 13.97 -18.11
C PRO A 74 10.50 14.51 -17.41
N ALA A 75 10.67 15.67 -16.77
CA ALA A 75 9.61 16.33 -16.04
C ALA A 75 8.38 16.58 -16.93
N GLN A 76 7.22 16.17 -16.45
CA GLN A 76 5.93 16.40 -17.10
C GLN A 76 5.11 17.45 -16.33
N PRO A 77 4.33 18.30 -17.02
CA PRO A 77 3.36 19.17 -16.35
C PRO A 77 2.24 18.36 -15.69
N ALA A 78 1.39 19.00 -14.89
CA ALA A 78 0.20 18.32 -14.36
C ALA A 78 -0.74 17.92 -15.50
N GLY A 79 -1.31 16.72 -15.43
CA GLY A 79 -2.25 16.25 -16.46
C GLY A 79 -2.25 14.74 -16.65
N GLY A 80 -2.93 14.32 -17.71
CA GLY A 80 -3.16 12.93 -18.09
C GLY A 80 -4.55 12.73 -18.69
N PRO A 81 -4.96 11.49 -18.97
CA PRO A 81 -4.16 10.27 -18.82
C PRO A 81 -3.05 10.16 -19.88
N HIS A 82 -1.91 9.65 -19.48
CA HIS A 82 -0.77 9.30 -20.33
C HIS A 82 -0.59 7.78 -20.41
N GLN A 83 0.20 7.34 -21.39
CA GLN A 83 0.64 5.96 -21.53
C GLN A 83 2.17 5.87 -21.51
N LEU A 84 2.69 4.93 -20.70
CA LEU A 84 4.12 4.61 -20.65
C LEU A 84 4.31 3.16 -21.09
N ILE A 85 5.16 2.94 -22.10
CA ILE A 85 5.48 1.59 -22.59
C ILE A 85 6.98 1.34 -22.40
N ILE A 86 7.30 0.21 -21.77
CA ILE A 86 8.67 -0.30 -21.62
C ILE A 86 8.82 -1.52 -22.52
N LYS A 87 9.71 -1.45 -23.50
CA LYS A 87 10.02 -2.57 -24.40
C LYS A 87 11.42 -3.10 -24.12
N SER A 88 11.53 -4.38 -23.85
CA SER A 88 12.80 -5.11 -23.82
C SER A 88 12.59 -6.47 -24.48
N ASN A 89 12.85 -7.58 -23.80
CA ASN A 89 12.48 -8.92 -24.27
C ASN A 89 10.96 -9.11 -24.39
N ASP A 90 10.23 -8.46 -23.51
CA ASP A 90 8.77 -8.37 -23.43
C ASP A 90 8.35 -6.89 -23.37
N THR A 91 7.06 -6.64 -23.54
CA THR A 91 6.48 -5.29 -23.51
C THR A 91 5.59 -5.13 -22.29
N LEU A 92 5.93 -4.15 -21.45
CA LEU A 92 5.12 -3.71 -20.31
C LEU A 92 4.47 -2.37 -20.66
N THR A 93 3.16 -2.25 -20.42
CA THR A 93 2.41 -1.01 -20.65
C THR A 93 1.78 -0.55 -19.35
N VAL A 94 1.94 0.72 -19.03
CA VAL A 94 1.28 1.43 -17.94
C VAL A 94 0.29 2.41 -18.54
N ASN A 95 -0.99 2.25 -18.19
CA ASN A 95 -2.10 3.04 -18.69
C ASN A 95 -2.68 3.94 -17.59
N ASP A 96 -3.43 4.95 -18.04
CA ASP A 96 -4.14 5.87 -17.15
C ASP A 96 -3.20 6.55 -16.14
N LEU A 97 -2.00 6.93 -16.60
CA LEU A 97 -0.95 7.56 -15.81
C LEU A 97 -1.18 9.07 -15.73
N TYR A 98 -1.09 9.65 -14.53
CA TYR A 98 -1.21 11.11 -14.35
C TYR A 98 0.06 11.69 -13.75
N PHE A 99 0.26 12.98 -13.99
CA PHE A 99 1.24 13.78 -13.29
C PHE A 99 0.52 14.80 -12.41
N GLY A 100 0.92 14.86 -11.14
CA GLY A 100 0.20 15.57 -10.10
C GLY A 100 1.07 15.87 -8.89
N ASP A 101 0.45 16.19 -7.76
CA ASP A 101 1.17 16.30 -6.49
C ASP A 101 1.08 14.98 -5.72
N VAL A 102 2.24 14.42 -5.39
CA VAL A 102 2.33 13.15 -4.68
C VAL A 102 2.69 13.39 -3.22
N TRP A 103 1.99 12.70 -2.33
CA TRP A 103 2.19 12.78 -0.89
C TRP A 103 2.40 11.38 -0.32
N LEU A 104 3.42 11.24 0.53
CA LEU A 104 3.60 10.09 1.39
C LEU A 104 2.85 10.32 2.70
N THR A 105 2.03 9.34 3.06
CA THR A 105 1.31 9.32 4.34
C THR A 105 1.78 8.12 5.14
N SER A 106 2.11 8.33 6.40
CA SER A 106 2.54 7.25 7.30
C SER A 106 2.01 7.46 8.71
N GLY A 107 2.22 6.45 9.55
CA GLY A 107 1.75 6.42 10.93
C GLY A 107 1.03 5.11 11.22
N GLN A 108 0.09 5.16 12.15
CA GLN A 108 -0.61 3.99 12.67
C GLN A 108 -2.08 3.90 12.21
N SER A 109 -2.89 3.16 12.96
CA SER A 109 -4.28 2.79 12.65
C SER A 109 -5.24 3.95 12.36
N ASN A 110 -4.94 5.16 12.81
CA ASN A 110 -5.75 6.35 12.49
C ASN A 110 -5.47 6.88 11.08
N MET A 111 -4.23 6.76 10.59
CA MET A 111 -3.90 7.05 9.18
C MET A 111 -4.39 5.91 8.29
N GLU A 112 -4.37 4.68 8.78
CA GLU A 112 -4.89 3.50 8.07
C GLU A 112 -6.43 3.44 8.02
N LEU A 113 -7.11 4.21 8.87
CA LEU A 113 -8.58 4.17 9.03
C LEU A 113 -9.27 4.44 7.68
N THR A 114 -9.96 3.44 7.15
CA THR A 114 -10.57 3.54 5.81
C THR A 114 -11.90 4.29 5.80
N MET A 115 -12.30 4.80 4.64
CA MET A 115 -13.62 5.41 4.43
C MET A 115 -14.77 4.46 4.78
N ALA A 116 -14.64 3.14 4.53
CA ALA A 116 -15.65 2.15 4.95
C ALA A 116 -15.90 2.17 6.46
N ARG A 117 -14.86 2.44 7.26
CA ARG A 117 -14.97 2.46 8.73
C ARG A 117 -15.59 3.74 9.28
N VAL A 118 -15.73 4.78 8.46
CA VAL A 118 -16.36 6.05 8.83
C VAL A 118 -17.64 6.33 8.06
N GLU A 119 -18.07 5.40 7.19
CA GLU A 119 -19.24 5.53 6.32
C GLU A 119 -20.53 5.81 7.08
N GLU A 120 -20.72 5.23 8.27
CA GLU A 120 -21.89 5.51 9.12
C GLU A 120 -22.01 7.00 9.46
N ALA A 121 -20.87 7.68 9.68
CA ALA A 121 -20.82 9.11 9.98
C ALA A 121 -20.82 9.98 8.71
N TYR A 122 -20.33 9.45 7.59
CA TYR A 122 -20.15 10.18 6.33
C TYR A 122 -20.71 9.38 5.13
N PRO A 123 -22.01 9.06 5.10
CA PRO A 123 -22.58 8.17 4.09
C PRO A 123 -22.55 8.77 2.68
N LEU A 124 -22.75 10.10 2.57
CA LEU A 124 -22.73 10.81 1.28
C LEU A 124 -21.32 10.84 0.67
N ASP A 125 -20.27 11.03 1.49
CA ASP A 125 -18.89 11.04 1.00
C ASP A 125 -18.47 9.69 0.39
N VAL A 126 -19.13 8.59 0.79
CA VAL A 126 -18.95 7.26 0.18
C VAL A 126 -19.89 7.05 -1.01
N ALA A 127 -21.17 7.38 -0.86
CA ALA A 127 -22.19 7.15 -1.87
C ALA A 127 -22.01 8.00 -3.12
N GLU A 128 -21.50 9.22 -2.98
CA GLU A 128 -21.38 10.23 -4.05
C GLU A 128 -19.92 10.48 -4.46
N ALA A 129 -18.98 9.61 -4.04
CA ALA A 129 -17.56 9.79 -4.34
C ALA A 129 -17.30 9.80 -5.85
N ASP A 130 -16.90 10.96 -6.37
CA ASP A 130 -16.50 11.16 -7.77
C ASP A 130 -15.27 12.07 -7.88
N PHE A 131 -14.15 11.60 -7.35
CA PHE A 131 -12.86 12.28 -7.46
C PHE A 131 -11.82 11.38 -8.14
N PRO A 132 -11.98 11.05 -9.43
CA PRO A 132 -11.12 10.08 -10.13
C PRO A 132 -9.65 10.51 -10.23
N LEU A 133 -9.37 11.80 -10.05
CA LEU A 133 -8.02 12.38 -10.04
C LEU A 133 -7.34 12.35 -8.65
N ILE A 134 -8.04 11.89 -7.61
CA ILE A 134 -7.44 11.55 -6.32
C ILE A 134 -7.22 10.04 -6.31
N ARG A 135 -5.98 9.61 -6.10
CA ARG A 135 -5.62 8.19 -6.17
C ARG A 135 -4.69 7.80 -5.04
N GLU A 136 -4.94 6.65 -4.45
CA GLU A 136 -4.12 6.10 -3.37
C GLU A 136 -3.48 4.78 -3.79
N PHE A 137 -2.18 4.64 -3.53
CA PHE A 137 -1.48 3.37 -3.47
C PHE A 137 -1.27 3.01 -2.01
N THR A 138 -1.98 2.00 -1.52
CA THR A 138 -1.76 1.45 -0.17
C THR A 138 -0.61 0.45 -0.23
N VAL A 139 0.47 0.74 0.52
CA VAL A 139 1.63 -0.14 0.64
C VAL A 139 1.23 -1.40 1.40
N PRO A 140 1.56 -2.61 0.90
CA PRO A 140 1.22 -3.84 1.61
C PRO A 140 1.89 -3.96 2.98
N ASP A 141 1.13 -4.44 3.96
CA ASP A 141 1.56 -4.72 5.34
C ASP A 141 2.51 -5.92 5.39
N THR A 142 3.74 -5.69 4.96
CA THR A 142 4.81 -6.69 4.92
C THR A 142 5.92 -6.31 5.88
N TYR A 143 6.16 -7.22 6.84
CA TYR A 143 7.22 -7.05 7.82
C TYR A 143 8.49 -7.69 7.28
N ARG A 144 9.60 -6.95 7.34
CA ARG A 144 10.89 -7.45 6.93
C ARG A 144 11.96 -7.01 7.92
N PHE A 145 12.65 -7.98 8.49
CA PHE A 145 13.66 -7.79 9.52
C PHE A 145 15.08 -8.16 9.05
N ASP A 146 15.20 -8.79 7.88
CA ASP A 146 16.46 -9.25 7.28
C ASP A 146 17.06 -8.25 6.27
N GLY A 147 16.38 -7.14 5.97
CA GLY A 147 16.88 -6.08 5.10
C GLY A 147 15.80 -5.19 4.48
N GLN A 148 16.24 -4.27 3.61
CA GLN A 148 15.34 -3.39 2.85
C GLN A 148 14.71 -4.14 1.68
N ASN A 149 13.45 -3.83 1.40
CA ASN A 149 12.77 -4.28 0.20
C ASN A 149 13.29 -3.52 -1.03
N SER A 150 13.57 -4.24 -2.12
CA SER A 150 13.92 -3.62 -3.40
C SER A 150 12.70 -3.13 -4.18
N ASP A 151 11.50 -3.66 -3.88
CA ASP A 151 10.20 -3.27 -4.43
C ASP A 151 9.08 -3.83 -3.53
N TYR A 152 7.82 -3.50 -3.82
CA TYR A 152 6.64 -3.99 -3.12
C TYR A 152 6.11 -5.30 -3.71
N SER A 153 5.75 -6.24 -2.84
CA SER A 153 5.19 -7.55 -3.22
C SER A 153 3.79 -7.49 -3.83
N GLY A 154 3.11 -6.36 -3.69
CA GLY A 154 1.76 -6.11 -4.18
C GLY A 154 1.38 -4.64 -4.02
N GLY A 155 0.08 -4.38 -3.98
CA GLY A 155 -0.47 -3.03 -3.96
C GLY A 155 -0.88 -2.56 -5.35
N GLN A 156 -1.86 -1.66 -5.41
CA GLN A 156 -2.38 -1.08 -6.64
C GLN A 156 -2.89 0.33 -6.35
N TRP A 157 -2.84 1.19 -7.36
CA TRP A 157 -3.48 2.50 -7.29
C TRP A 157 -5.00 2.36 -7.38
N ARG A 158 -5.71 3.08 -6.53
CA ARG A 158 -7.18 3.13 -6.49
C ARG A 158 -7.64 4.58 -6.55
N SER A 159 -8.54 4.89 -7.48
CA SER A 159 -9.16 6.21 -7.59
C SER A 159 -10.22 6.43 -6.52
N ALA A 160 -10.44 7.67 -6.09
CA ALA A 160 -11.48 8.03 -5.12
C ALA A 160 -12.86 8.12 -5.78
N THR A 161 -13.33 7.00 -6.30
CA THR A 161 -14.66 6.81 -6.92
C THR A 161 -15.56 5.97 -6.01
N GLN A 162 -16.87 5.99 -6.23
CA GLN A 162 -17.85 5.19 -5.47
C GLN A 162 -17.44 3.71 -5.32
N GLN A 163 -16.85 3.12 -6.36
CA GLN A 163 -16.38 1.73 -6.36
C GLN A 163 -15.22 1.49 -5.37
N ASN A 164 -14.31 2.45 -5.24
CA ASN A 164 -13.01 2.27 -4.61
C ASN A 164 -12.86 3.01 -3.28
N ILE A 165 -13.64 4.08 -3.07
CA ILE A 165 -13.48 5.04 -1.97
C ILE A 165 -13.45 4.35 -0.61
N ARG A 166 -14.27 3.31 -0.41
CA ARG A 166 -14.34 2.49 0.81
C ARG A 166 -12.99 1.92 1.25
N HIS A 167 -12.05 1.76 0.34
CA HIS A 167 -10.72 1.22 0.60
C HIS A 167 -9.64 2.28 0.88
N LEU A 168 -9.89 3.55 0.58
CA LEU A 168 -8.93 4.62 0.81
C LEU A 168 -8.89 4.99 2.29
N SER A 169 -7.74 5.51 2.75
CA SER A 169 -7.65 6.14 4.06
C SER A 169 -8.57 7.36 4.10
N ALA A 170 -9.41 7.46 5.14
CA ALA A 170 -10.32 8.57 5.32
C ALA A 170 -9.56 9.89 5.50
N VAL A 171 -8.52 9.90 6.34
CA VAL A 171 -7.72 11.10 6.60
C VAL A 171 -6.97 11.51 5.33
N ALA A 172 -6.37 10.56 4.61
CA ALA A 172 -5.65 10.86 3.36
C ALA A 172 -6.58 11.32 2.24
N TYR A 173 -7.76 10.72 2.11
CA TYR A 173 -8.78 11.16 1.16
C TYR A 173 -9.20 12.60 1.41
N TYR A 174 -9.59 12.97 2.63
CA TYR A 174 -10.04 14.34 2.91
C TYR A 174 -8.93 15.37 2.72
N PHE A 175 -7.70 15.02 3.10
CA PHE A 175 -6.52 15.86 2.82
C PHE A 175 -6.31 16.05 1.31
N ALA A 176 -6.31 14.96 0.54
CA ALA A 176 -6.15 15.00 -0.90
C ALA A 176 -7.29 15.77 -1.58
N ARG A 177 -8.52 15.61 -1.10
CA ARG A 177 -9.71 16.30 -1.61
C ARG A 177 -9.57 17.80 -1.45
N GLN A 178 -9.17 18.27 -0.27
CA GLN A 178 -8.97 19.70 -0.06
C GLN A 178 -7.92 20.27 -1.03
N ILE A 179 -6.78 19.60 -1.18
CA ILE A 179 -5.73 20.07 -2.09
C ILE A 179 -6.18 20.02 -3.55
N HIS A 180 -6.89 18.96 -3.96
CA HIS A 180 -7.41 18.82 -5.31
C HIS A 180 -8.39 19.95 -5.65
N LEU A 181 -9.32 20.26 -4.75
CA LEU A 181 -10.28 21.36 -4.92
C LEU A 181 -9.57 22.72 -5.01
N ASP A 182 -8.50 22.92 -4.24
CA ASP A 182 -7.77 24.19 -4.23
C ASP A 182 -6.82 24.37 -5.43
N GLN A 183 -6.24 23.27 -5.93
CA GLN A 183 -5.14 23.31 -6.92
C GLN A 183 -5.56 22.80 -8.30
N ASN A 184 -6.71 22.13 -8.39
CA ASN A 184 -7.27 21.52 -9.60
C ASN A 184 -6.26 20.65 -10.38
N VAL A 185 -5.50 19.82 -9.67
CA VAL A 185 -4.49 18.90 -10.24
C VAL A 185 -4.66 17.48 -9.68
N PRO A 186 -4.21 16.43 -10.40
CA PRO A 186 -4.22 15.08 -9.85
C PRO A 186 -3.44 15.01 -8.54
N ILE A 187 -3.96 14.25 -7.56
CA ILE A 187 -3.34 14.03 -6.26
C ILE A 187 -3.06 12.55 -6.08
N GLY A 188 -1.78 12.22 -5.89
CA GLY A 188 -1.33 10.87 -5.56
C GLY A 188 -1.06 10.75 -4.07
N ILE A 189 -1.57 9.70 -3.45
CA ILE A 189 -1.30 9.33 -2.07
C ILE A 189 -0.56 8.00 -2.08
N VAL A 190 0.64 7.97 -1.51
CA VAL A 190 1.33 6.72 -1.17
C VAL A 190 1.10 6.51 0.31
N ASN A 191 0.22 5.56 0.64
CA ASN A 191 -0.14 5.29 2.03
C ASN A 191 0.68 4.13 2.58
N ALA A 192 1.64 4.48 3.42
CA ALA A 192 2.52 3.57 4.14
C ALA A 192 2.22 3.63 5.65
N SER A 193 0.94 3.60 6.05
CA SER A 193 0.54 3.48 7.46
C SER A 193 0.38 2.03 7.88
N LEU A 194 0.72 1.70 9.13
CA LEU A 194 0.54 0.36 9.69
C LEU A 194 0.04 0.42 11.13
N GLY A 195 -1.18 -0.06 11.37
CA GLY A 195 -1.78 -0.13 12.69
C GLY A 195 -0.99 -0.98 13.68
N GLY A 196 -0.86 -0.48 14.92
CA GLY A 196 -0.20 -1.21 16.00
C GLY A 196 1.33 -1.27 15.90
N SER A 197 1.95 -0.67 14.87
CA SER A 197 3.41 -0.54 14.81
C SER A 197 3.90 0.46 15.87
N PRO A 198 4.95 0.12 16.63
CA PRO A 198 5.56 1.07 17.55
C PRO A 198 6.51 2.02 16.81
N ILE A 199 6.83 3.18 17.39
CA ILE A 199 7.65 4.21 16.71
C ILE A 199 9.06 3.71 16.38
N GLU A 200 9.63 2.84 17.22
CA GLU A 200 10.93 2.22 16.98
C GLU A 200 10.98 1.41 15.66
N ALA A 201 9.85 0.94 15.13
CA ALA A 201 9.79 0.25 13.84
C ALA A 201 9.97 1.20 12.64
N TRP A 202 9.82 2.51 12.83
CA TRP A 202 9.94 3.55 11.79
C TRP A 202 11.27 4.31 11.87
N MET A 203 12.09 4.02 12.88
CA MET A 203 13.34 4.72 13.13
C MET A 203 14.51 3.95 12.53
N HIS A 204 15.49 4.69 12.01
CA HIS A 204 16.74 4.08 11.61
C HIS A 204 17.44 3.45 12.83
N LYS A 205 17.99 2.24 12.67
CA LYS A 205 18.61 1.47 13.76
C LYS A 205 19.65 2.27 14.55
N ASP A 206 20.44 3.10 13.86
CA ASP A 206 21.48 3.91 14.50
C ASP A 206 20.93 4.92 15.51
N ILE A 207 19.71 5.45 15.25
CA ILE A 207 19.03 6.39 16.16
C ILE A 207 18.58 5.66 17.44
N LEU A 208 18.34 4.35 17.36
CA LEU A 208 17.95 3.51 18.50
C LEU A 208 19.15 3.04 19.33
N SER A 209 20.38 3.43 19.00
CA SER A 209 21.59 3.01 19.74
C SER A 209 21.54 3.24 21.26
N PRO A 210 20.86 4.27 21.82
CA PRO A 210 20.69 4.43 23.27
C PRO A 210 19.68 3.44 23.90
N TYR A 211 18.94 2.67 23.10
CA TYR A 211 17.85 1.78 23.53
C TYR A 211 18.09 0.33 23.09
N PRO A 212 19.11 -0.35 23.64
CA PRO A 212 19.52 -1.69 23.19
C PRO A 212 18.40 -2.74 23.29
N ASP A 213 17.54 -2.66 24.32
CA ASP A 213 16.41 -3.59 24.48
C ASP A 213 15.39 -3.48 23.32
N LYS A 214 15.24 -2.28 22.74
CA LYS A 214 14.36 -2.04 21.58
C LYS A 214 14.94 -2.64 20.32
N ILE A 215 16.25 -2.52 20.13
CA ILE A 215 16.97 -3.17 19.04
C ILE A 215 16.84 -4.69 19.16
N ALA A 216 17.12 -5.25 20.34
CA ALA A 216 17.04 -6.69 20.59
C ALA A 216 15.63 -7.25 20.35
N ALA A 217 14.58 -6.50 20.75
CA ALA A 217 13.20 -6.88 20.50
C ALA A 217 12.88 -7.00 19.00
N GLY A 218 13.38 -6.10 18.16
CA GLY A 218 13.23 -6.15 16.71
C GLY A 218 14.07 -7.26 16.06
N GLU A 219 15.34 -7.39 16.47
CA GLU A 219 16.27 -8.39 15.92
C GLU A 219 15.82 -9.83 16.15
N ARG A 220 15.08 -10.08 17.23
CA ARG A 220 14.45 -11.39 17.46
C ARG A 220 13.58 -11.84 16.29
N PHE A 221 12.94 -10.91 15.56
CA PHE A 221 12.10 -11.22 14.40
C PHE A 221 12.88 -11.32 13.09
N ALA A 222 14.20 -11.08 13.10
CA ALA A 222 15.06 -11.34 11.95
C ALA A 222 15.24 -12.85 11.67
N ASP A 223 15.01 -13.71 12.67
CA ASP A 223 14.88 -15.15 12.46
C ASP A 223 13.51 -15.47 11.84
N PRO A 224 13.45 -15.96 10.58
CA PRO A 224 12.18 -16.28 9.92
C PRO A 224 11.37 -17.35 10.64
N ALA A 225 12.01 -18.25 11.41
CA ALA A 225 11.31 -19.24 12.20
C ALA A 225 10.54 -18.59 13.36
N VAL A 226 11.13 -17.58 14.01
CA VAL A 226 10.50 -16.84 15.10
C VAL A 226 9.34 -15.99 14.59
N ASP A 227 9.50 -15.25 13.48
CA ASP A 227 8.40 -14.49 12.86
C ASP A 227 7.24 -15.42 12.47
N LYS A 228 7.54 -16.51 11.74
CA LYS A 228 6.52 -17.46 11.30
C LYS A 228 5.77 -18.10 12.47
N GLN A 229 6.49 -18.50 13.52
CA GLN A 229 5.88 -19.09 14.71
C GLN A 229 5.02 -18.07 15.47
N THR A 230 5.51 -16.84 15.65
CA THR A 230 4.76 -15.76 16.31
C THR A 230 3.46 -15.47 15.57
N ARG A 231 3.50 -15.30 14.24
CA ARG A 231 2.28 -15.09 13.43
C ARG A 231 1.28 -16.23 13.57
N LYS A 232 1.76 -17.47 13.59
CA LYS A 232 0.91 -18.65 13.77
C LYS A 232 0.24 -18.64 15.15
N ASP A 233 0.99 -18.34 16.21
CA ASP A 233 0.47 -18.32 17.57
C ASP A 233 -0.50 -17.15 17.78
N ASP A 234 -0.21 -15.98 17.23
CA ASP A 234 -1.08 -14.80 17.27
C ASP A 234 -2.40 -15.08 16.56
N LYS A 235 -2.33 -15.70 15.38
CA LYS A 235 -3.53 -16.16 14.66
C LYS A 235 -4.33 -17.15 15.49
N ALA A 236 -3.69 -18.17 16.07
CA ALA A 236 -4.38 -19.16 16.88
C ALA A 236 -5.06 -18.55 18.12
N ARG A 237 -4.41 -17.58 18.78
CA ARG A 237 -4.99 -16.84 19.92
C ARG A 237 -6.18 -16.00 19.47
N SER A 238 -6.06 -15.27 18.36
CA SER A 238 -7.15 -14.48 17.78
C SER A 238 -8.34 -15.38 17.42
N ASP A 239 -8.10 -16.44 16.66
CA ASP A 239 -9.13 -17.39 16.23
C ASP A 239 -9.84 -18.02 17.44
N SER A 240 -9.09 -18.40 18.48
CA SER A 240 -9.66 -18.96 19.72
C SER A 240 -10.51 -17.93 20.48
N TRP A 241 -10.06 -16.68 20.54
CA TRP A 241 -10.80 -15.59 21.17
C TRP A 241 -12.13 -15.32 20.45
N TYR A 242 -12.09 -15.21 19.12
CA TYR A 242 -13.30 -15.01 18.31
C TYR A 242 -14.23 -16.22 18.36
N ALA A 243 -13.71 -17.45 18.33
CA ALA A 243 -14.54 -18.64 18.50
C ALA A 243 -15.29 -18.63 19.83
N LYS A 244 -14.61 -18.26 20.92
CA LYS A 244 -15.23 -18.12 22.23
C LYS A 244 -16.26 -16.98 22.25
N LEU A 245 -15.91 -15.80 21.73
CA LEU A 245 -16.82 -14.67 21.62
C LEU A 245 -18.10 -15.08 20.88
N HIS A 246 -17.96 -15.66 19.69
CA HIS A 246 -19.09 -16.09 18.87
C HIS A 246 -19.98 -17.09 19.60
N GLN A 247 -19.42 -18.02 20.38
CA GLN A 247 -20.20 -18.99 21.14
C GLN A 247 -20.93 -18.39 22.35
N SER A 248 -20.36 -17.36 22.99
CA SER A 248 -20.87 -16.81 24.26
C SER A 248 -21.62 -15.49 24.13
N ASP A 249 -21.53 -14.81 22.99
CA ASP A 249 -22.18 -13.50 22.80
C ASP A 249 -23.66 -13.69 22.45
N GLU A 250 -24.53 -13.27 23.37
CA GLU A 250 -25.98 -13.49 23.29
C GLU A 250 -26.59 -12.90 22.02
N GLY A 251 -26.18 -11.72 21.57
CA GLY A 251 -26.74 -11.14 20.34
C GLY A 251 -26.01 -11.51 19.07
N LEU A 252 -24.91 -12.27 19.15
CA LEU A 252 -24.46 -13.09 18.02
C LEU A 252 -25.21 -14.43 17.95
N GLN A 253 -25.83 -14.87 19.05
CA GLN A 253 -26.64 -16.10 19.11
C GLN A 253 -28.14 -15.86 18.92
N SER A 254 -28.64 -14.63 19.11
CA SER A 254 -30.05 -14.25 18.94
C SER A 254 -30.55 -14.42 17.49
N GLU A 255 -31.87 -14.50 17.30
CA GLU A 255 -32.47 -14.51 15.95
C GLU A 255 -32.19 -13.20 15.20
N VAL A 256 -32.41 -12.05 15.86
CA VAL A 256 -32.05 -10.72 15.34
C VAL A 256 -30.69 -10.32 15.91
N LYS A 257 -29.67 -10.20 15.05
CA LYS A 257 -28.28 -9.96 15.47
C LYS A 257 -28.05 -8.52 15.94
N TRP A 258 -27.00 -8.29 16.73
CA TRP A 258 -26.64 -6.93 17.19
C TRP A 258 -26.45 -5.89 16.09
N TYR A 259 -25.99 -6.33 14.92
CA TYR A 259 -25.71 -5.47 13.76
C TYR A 259 -26.87 -5.40 12.77
N ASP A 260 -27.99 -6.07 13.07
CA ASP A 260 -29.16 -6.06 12.21
C ASP A 260 -29.91 -4.71 12.35
N PRO A 261 -30.21 -4.01 11.25
CA PRO A 261 -30.98 -2.77 11.30
C PRO A 261 -32.38 -2.92 11.90
N GLU A 262 -32.94 -4.14 11.94
CA GLU A 262 -34.25 -4.43 12.52
C GLU A 262 -34.21 -4.68 14.04
N LEU A 263 -33.03 -4.64 14.67
CA LEU A 263 -32.90 -4.81 16.12
C LEU A 263 -33.62 -3.70 16.88
N ASP A 264 -34.59 -4.08 17.71
CA ASP A 264 -35.20 -3.19 18.71
C ASP A 264 -34.34 -3.17 19.99
N ASP A 265 -33.53 -2.12 20.14
CA ASP A 265 -32.69 -1.87 21.30
C ASP A 265 -33.32 -0.89 22.32
N SER A 266 -34.60 -0.55 22.17
CA SER A 266 -35.28 0.45 23.01
C SER A 266 -35.35 0.06 24.50
N ALA A 267 -35.34 -1.24 24.80
CA ALA A 267 -35.31 -1.78 26.15
C ALA A 267 -33.88 -1.92 26.73
N CYS A 268 -32.85 -1.68 25.91
CA CYS A 268 -31.46 -1.91 26.28
C CYS A 268 -30.97 -0.81 27.24
N LYS A 269 -30.78 -1.16 28.51
CA LYS A 269 -30.16 -0.26 29.48
C LYS A 269 -28.66 -0.27 29.26
N LEU A 270 -28.04 0.88 29.01
CA LEU A 270 -26.58 1.05 28.87
C LEU A 270 -25.76 0.36 29.99
N SER A 271 -26.31 0.22 31.20
CA SER A 271 -25.68 -0.49 32.33
C SER A 271 -25.71 -2.02 32.25
N GLN A 272 -26.52 -2.59 31.34
CA GLN A 272 -26.70 -4.02 31.10
C GLN A 272 -25.95 -4.52 29.87
N CYS A 273 -25.39 -3.62 29.05
CA CYS A 273 -24.44 -3.97 27.99
C CYS A 273 -23.10 -4.45 28.59
N ARG A 274 -23.10 -5.62 29.22
CA ARG A 274 -21.87 -6.40 29.38
C ARG A 274 -21.70 -7.19 28.11
N VAL A 275 -20.91 -6.67 27.17
CA VAL A 275 -20.00 -7.39 26.27
C VAL A 275 -19.58 -6.47 25.12
N THR A 276 -18.28 -6.47 24.92
CA THR A 276 -17.42 -6.11 23.78
C THR A 276 -18.07 -5.76 22.43
N CYS A 277 -19.01 -4.82 22.39
CA CYS A 277 -19.31 -4.09 21.16
C CYS A 277 -18.12 -3.19 20.85
N ARG A 278 -17.46 -3.40 19.70
CA ARG A 278 -16.71 -2.33 19.05
C ARG A 278 -17.70 -1.17 18.91
N PRO A 279 -17.42 0.03 19.45
CA PRO A 279 -18.35 1.14 19.30
C PRO A 279 -18.60 1.36 17.81
N THR A 280 -19.87 1.37 17.40
CA THR A 280 -20.30 2.04 16.17
C THR A 280 -19.79 3.49 16.19
N ALA A 281 -19.57 4.06 15.01
CA ALA A 281 -18.62 5.14 14.76
C ALA A 281 -18.86 6.42 15.58
N LYS A 282 -20.04 6.57 16.21
CA LYS A 282 -20.40 7.73 17.04
C LYS A 282 -19.53 7.95 18.29
N ASN A 283 -18.82 6.94 18.82
CA ASN A 283 -18.04 7.07 20.06
C ASN A 283 -16.51 6.88 19.91
N LEU A 284 -15.98 6.83 18.69
CA LEU A 284 -14.54 6.61 18.45
C LEU A 284 -13.65 7.86 18.65
N LEU A 285 -14.20 9.02 19.03
CA LEU A 285 -13.41 10.23 19.28
C LEU A 285 -12.75 10.29 20.67
N ALA A 286 -13.01 9.32 21.56
CA ALA A 286 -12.46 9.32 22.91
C ALA A 286 -11.61 8.06 23.22
N PHE A 287 -10.52 7.87 22.48
CA PHE A 287 -9.33 7.21 23.04
C PHE A 287 -8.22 8.26 23.14
N GLY A 288 -8.17 8.90 24.31
CA GLY A 288 -7.01 9.64 24.77
C GLY A 288 -5.95 8.67 25.29
N GLY A 289 -4.68 8.97 25.01
CA GLY A 289 -3.56 8.26 25.64
C GLY A 289 -2.47 7.72 24.71
N SER A 290 -2.29 8.25 23.51
CA SER A 290 -0.97 8.23 22.85
C SER A 290 -0.83 9.45 21.96
N GLU A 291 0.36 10.02 21.94
CA GLU A 291 0.76 11.07 21.00
C GLU A 291 0.41 10.59 19.59
N LYS A 292 -0.57 11.23 18.94
CA LYS A 292 -1.01 10.84 17.60
C LYS A 292 0.05 11.32 16.62
N GLN A 293 0.97 10.45 16.24
CA GLN A 293 2.00 10.76 15.26
C GLN A 293 1.44 10.51 13.85
N PHE A 294 1.21 11.61 13.14
CA PHE A 294 0.92 11.61 11.70
C PHE A 294 2.07 12.33 11.01
N THR A 295 2.55 11.76 9.91
CA THR A 295 3.54 12.42 9.07
C THR A 295 3.01 12.52 7.66
N TRP A 296 2.98 13.75 7.15
CA TRP A 296 2.70 14.06 5.76
C TRP A 296 3.99 14.57 5.14
N THR A 297 4.52 13.83 4.17
CA THR A 297 5.69 14.29 3.43
C THR A 297 5.30 14.48 1.98
N LYS A 298 5.38 15.72 1.51
CA LYS A 298 5.20 16.02 0.10
C LYS A 298 6.45 15.59 -0.67
N PHE A 299 6.28 14.97 -1.83
CA PHE A 299 7.39 14.89 -2.77
C PHE A 299 7.74 16.33 -3.23
N PRO A 300 9.02 16.75 -3.14
CA PRO A 300 9.39 18.15 -3.28
C PRO A 300 9.08 18.69 -4.68
N ARG A 301 8.36 19.82 -4.77
CA ARG A 301 8.03 20.50 -6.04
C ARG A 301 9.24 21.23 -6.65
N SER A 302 10.21 21.64 -5.84
CA SER A 302 11.56 22.12 -6.19
C SER A 302 12.28 22.61 -4.93
N LEU A 303 13.57 22.30 -4.78
CA LEU A 303 14.48 23.18 -4.06
C LEU A 303 14.94 24.23 -5.07
N SER A 304 14.33 25.41 -5.07
CA SER A 304 15.03 26.60 -5.55
C SER A 304 15.97 27.02 -4.43
N HIS A 305 17.20 26.50 -4.45
CA HIS A 305 18.29 27.24 -3.82
C HIS A 305 18.64 28.35 -4.81
N SER A 306 18.07 29.52 -4.60
CA SER A 306 18.70 30.78 -5.00
C SER A 306 19.72 31.10 -3.91
N ASP A 307 20.99 31.08 -4.32
CA ASP A 307 22.24 31.52 -3.67
C ASP A 307 22.70 30.83 -2.37
#